data_AF-K6Z8J8-F1
#
_entry.id   AF-K6Z8J8-F1
#
_cell.length_a   1.000
_cell.length_b   1.000
_cell.length_c   1.000
_cell.angle_alpha   90.00
_cell.angle_beta   90.00
_cell.angle_gamma   90.00
#
_symmetry.space_group_name_H-M   'P 1'
#
loop_
_entity.id
_entity.type
_entity.pdbx_description
1 polymer ?
#
loop_
_entity_poly.entity_id
_entity_poly.type
_entity_poly.pdbx_seq_one_letter_code
_entity_poly.pdbx_strand_id
1 'polypeptide(L)'
;MIENGSAEAVTIIEWLGIFKSDLGLDDEESINASALLWQAIGQNERVSLIALYMAALHIEGEPEKFPIELIHSLEVVKPLMRGVNFKRVAWLTALREKDYACCLKICFEASLQPFRFAQQIGMPSPVKYRYELLSGILPLISNTPEKKEVLWLLDCVASMTSAEAVHFYDELLLDYAFLLPYVEELFSAHCLPDSDDTLWFSLKAESRSVLKQYFKMSSYYSLEHLVDEICSRRTASLLKLTERDIKQLKSRSMFWSNYSEKFNQTRILIPYKTHEALDISGLSTDIDAVKLPDIPQEDSEVFIFDIGERIIVEVLRGDASELRIFESTSRNIKRLLQDKNLTLRSIREMACGCIHDHVALWQYFCEQMLRVQHGIAPNCGIKRFAGIGSKGATYTELAGLAAPTESLFSERLEQLETWDKAFWTRESKIKGDSMPVASSENRTVLEKAKIAKFLNKRDEYIDLLKLAASQSNSEAMYLYGIHLLNSRTSHAKDKTLAENLISGSAENGFLPAVELAKKFGLIVKAEQKLNAKQLGELQKRFNAEGQRIKKAPSERVKSISKNILSKEIQSKTRSDGNRPYFNLSIAELEEVATVYSESVGISKVLLAELSHRKSTTRVESLIEVLKKQI
;
A
#
# COMPACT_ATOMS: atom_id res chain seq x y z
N MET A 1 -15.64 51.25 61.35
CA MET A 1 -16.84 50.37 61.40
C MET A 1 -16.46 48.92 61.62
N ILE A 2 -15.54 48.37 60.80
CA ILE A 2 -15.06 46.97 60.93
C ILE A 2 -14.34 46.73 62.26
N GLU A 3 -13.45 47.64 62.69
CA GLU A 3 -12.80 47.59 64.02
C GLU A 3 -13.79 47.58 65.19
N ASN A 4 -14.94 48.24 65.04
CA ASN A 4 -15.99 48.29 66.05
C ASN A 4 -16.95 47.09 65.98
N GLY A 5 -16.60 46.03 65.25
CA GLY A 5 -17.39 44.80 65.12
C GLY A 5 -18.70 44.95 64.34
N SER A 6 -18.93 46.09 63.68
CA SER A 6 -20.18 46.39 62.96
C SER A 6 -20.05 46.12 61.45
N ALA A 7 -19.39 45.04 61.07
CA ALA A 7 -19.13 44.68 59.67
C ALA A 7 -20.42 44.38 58.88
N GLU A 8 -21.47 43.90 59.55
CA GLU A 8 -22.78 43.62 58.96
C GLU A 8 -23.51 44.88 58.45
N ALA A 9 -23.15 46.05 58.98
CA ALA A 9 -23.73 47.32 58.55
C ALA A 9 -23.11 47.87 57.25
N VAL A 10 -22.02 47.27 56.75
CA VAL A 10 -21.37 47.66 55.50
C VAL A 10 -22.10 47.01 54.33
N THR A 11 -22.63 47.84 53.44
CA THR A 11 -23.37 47.41 52.25
C THR A 11 -22.43 46.79 51.19
N ILE A 12 -22.98 45.99 50.28
CA ILE A 12 -22.20 45.38 49.19
C ILE A 12 -21.52 46.44 48.30
N ILE A 13 -22.16 47.60 48.09
CA ILE A 13 -21.60 48.70 47.28
C ILE A 13 -20.38 49.31 47.98
N GLU A 14 -20.44 49.49 49.30
CA GLU A 14 -19.29 49.97 50.08
C GLU A 14 -18.14 48.96 50.06
N TRP A 15 -18.44 47.66 50.16
CA TRP A 15 -17.44 46.60 50.00
C TRP A 15 -16.77 46.63 48.62
N LEU A 16 -17.53 46.82 47.55
CA LEU A 16 -16.96 46.99 46.21
C LEU A 16 -16.08 48.25 46.10
N GLY A 17 -16.41 49.32 46.84
CA GLY A 17 -15.55 50.49 46.98
C GLY A 17 -14.21 50.14 47.62
N ILE A 18 -14.25 49.40 48.74
CA ILE A 18 -13.04 48.90 49.43
C ILE A 18 -12.20 48.04 48.47
N PHE A 19 -12.82 47.07 47.80
CA PHE A 19 -12.11 46.18 46.88
C PHE A 19 -11.57 46.84 45.62
N LYS A 20 -11.94 48.09 45.31
CA LYS A 20 -11.43 48.85 44.16
C LYS A 20 -10.50 50.00 44.54
N SER A 21 -10.21 50.16 45.83
CA SER A 21 -9.34 51.20 46.35
C SER A 21 -7.99 50.63 46.77
N ASP A 22 -6.97 51.49 46.74
CA ASP A 22 -5.71 51.24 47.42
C ASP A 22 -5.94 51.49 48.92
N LEU A 23 -5.49 50.59 49.77
CA LEU A 23 -5.64 50.75 51.22
C LEU A 23 -4.71 51.87 51.73
N GLY A 24 -3.56 52.11 51.07
CA GLY A 24 -2.66 53.22 51.37
C GLY A 24 -2.10 53.21 52.80
N LEU A 25 -1.95 52.03 53.39
CA LEU A 25 -1.48 51.82 54.77
C LEU A 25 0.02 51.49 54.80
N ASP A 26 0.68 51.77 55.92
CA ASP A 26 2.05 51.32 56.16
C ASP A 26 2.11 49.79 56.44
N ASP A 27 3.32 49.21 56.48
CA ASP A 27 3.50 47.76 56.56
C ASP A 27 2.87 47.11 57.81
N GLU A 28 2.89 47.77 58.98
CA GLU A 28 2.29 47.23 60.21
C GLU A 28 0.77 47.42 60.26
N GLU A 29 0.27 48.59 59.85
CA GLU A 29 -1.16 48.87 59.78
C GLU A 29 -1.84 48.01 58.71
N SER A 30 -1.15 47.73 57.60
CA SER A 30 -1.61 46.88 56.50
C SER A 30 -1.90 45.44 56.92
N ILE A 31 -1.03 44.84 57.76
CA ILE A 31 -1.23 43.46 58.24
C ILE A 31 -2.46 43.37 59.14
N ASN A 32 -2.59 44.29 60.10
CA ASN A 32 -3.73 44.33 61.03
C ASN A 32 -5.04 44.62 60.29
N ALA A 33 -5.04 45.59 59.37
CA ALA A 33 -6.19 45.92 58.55
C ALA A 33 -6.60 44.73 57.66
N SER A 34 -5.64 44.06 57.02
CA SER A 34 -5.90 42.88 56.19
C SER A 34 -6.54 41.75 57.00
N ALA A 35 -6.04 41.48 58.21
CA ALA A 35 -6.60 40.45 59.08
C ALA A 35 -8.05 40.76 59.48
N LEU A 36 -8.34 42.00 59.87
CA LEU A 36 -9.69 42.46 60.22
C LEU A 36 -10.64 42.42 59.03
N LEU A 37 -10.18 42.87 57.86
CA LEU A 37 -10.93 42.81 56.61
C LEU A 37 -11.28 41.38 56.25
N TRP A 38 -10.32 40.46 56.28
CA TRP A 38 -10.56 39.05 55.98
C TRP A 38 -11.48 38.36 56.99
N GLN A 39 -11.40 38.73 58.26
CA GLN A 39 -12.34 38.24 59.27
C GLN A 39 -13.77 38.71 58.98
N ALA A 40 -13.95 39.99 58.64
CA ALA A 40 -15.25 40.55 58.25
C ALA A 40 -15.78 39.95 56.94
N ILE A 41 -14.91 39.78 55.94
CA ILE A 41 -15.22 39.12 54.67
C ILE A 41 -15.69 37.68 54.93
N GLY A 42 -14.99 36.94 55.79
CA GLY A 42 -15.31 35.55 56.12
C GLY A 42 -16.65 35.35 56.84
N GLN A 43 -17.18 36.38 57.49
CA GLN A 43 -18.50 36.35 58.16
C GLN A 43 -19.68 36.46 57.19
N ASN A 44 -19.46 36.99 55.97
CA ASN A 44 -20.51 37.16 54.97
C ASN A 44 -20.18 36.40 53.68
N GLU A 45 -20.93 35.34 53.40
CA GLU A 45 -20.68 34.44 52.27
C GLU A 45 -20.68 35.16 50.91
N ARG A 46 -21.57 36.13 50.70
CA ARG A 46 -21.64 36.89 49.44
C ARG A 46 -20.43 37.79 49.27
N VAL A 47 -20.04 38.49 50.34
CA VAL A 47 -18.84 39.36 50.32
C VAL A 47 -17.59 38.52 50.13
N SER A 48 -17.48 37.36 50.79
CA SER A 48 -16.38 36.42 50.59
C SER A 48 -16.27 35.92 49.16
N LEU A 49 -17.38 35.53 48.53
CA LEU A 49 -17.38 35.13 47.13
C LEU A 49 -16.91 36.27 46.22
N ILE A 50 -17.43 37.49 46.40
CA ILE A 50 -17.05 38.66 45.60
C ILE A 50 -15.55 38.96 45.78
N ALA A 51 -15.07 39.03 47.02
CA ALA A 51 -13.68 39.33 47.33
C ALA A 51 -12.72 38.30 46.71
N LEU A 52 -13.01 37.00 46.88
CA LEU A 52 -12.18 35.92 46.34
C LEU A 52 -12.24 35.85 44.81
N TYR A 53 -13.40 36.15 44.22
CA TYR A 53 -13.54 36.24 42.77
C TYR A 53 -12.73 37.40 42.19
N MET A 54 -12.79 38.60 42.80
CA MET A 54 -11.98 39.75 42.41
C MET A 54 -10.48 39.49 42.60
N ALA A 55 -10.10 38.82 43.69
CA ALA A 55 -8.73 38.38 43.91
C ALA A 55 -8.25 37.42 42.80
N ALA A 56 -9.10 36.50 42.36
CA ALA A 56 -8.81 35.59 41.26
C ALA A 56 -8.61 36.32 39.93
N LEU A 57 -9.48 37.30 39.61
CA LEU A 57 -9.31 38.14 38.41
C LEU A 57 -7.99 38.91 38.44
N HIS A 58 -7.62 39.46 39.60
CA HIS A 58 -6.34 40.13 39.78
C HIS A 58 -5.15 39.19 39.54
N ILE A 59 -5.20 37.95 40.07
CA ILE A 59 -4.16 36.92 39.85
C ILE A 59 -4.08 36.51 38.37
N GLU A 60 -5.21 36.41 37.67
CA GLU A 60 -5.26 36.20 36.21
C GLU A 60 -4.68 37.39 35.41
N GLY A 61 -4.45 38.54 36.06
CA GLY A 61 -3.85 39.72 35.44
C GLY A 61 -4.85 40.66 34.78
N GLU A 62 -6.14 40.56 35.13
CA GLU A 62 -7.14 41.54 34.74
C GLU A 62 -6.85 42.90 35.40
N PRO A 63 -7.14 44.03 34.71
CA PRO A 63 -6.80 45.37 35.18
C PRO A 63 -7.67 45.86 36.36
N GLU A 64 -8.53 45.01 36.92
CA GLU A 64 -9.33 45.34 38.09
C GLU A 64 -8.40 45.55 39.29
N LYS A 65 -8.41 46.79 39.81
CA LYS A 65 -7.72 47.11 41.06
C LYS A 65 -8.36 46.30 42.18
N PHE A 66 -7.56 45.45 42.82
CA PHE A 66 -7.87 44.77 44.06
C PHE A 66 -6.71 45.05 45.04
N PRO A 67 -6.95 45.27 46.34
CA PRO A 67 -5.89 45.57 47.30
C PRO A 67 -4.82 44.48 47.31
N ILE A 68 -3.57 44.85 47.03
CA ILE A 68 -2.47 43.89 46.90
C ILE A 68 -2.11 43.28 48.26
N GLU A 69 -2.34 44.03 49.33
CA GLU A 69 -2.22 43.63 50.73
C GLU A 69 -3.12 42.43 51.04
N LEU A 70 -4.35 42.44 50.50
CA LEU A 70 -5.29 41.32 50.65
C LEU A 70 -4.86 40.09 49.84
N ILE A 71 -4.22 40.27 48.68
CA ILE A 71 -3.64 39.17 47.90
C ILE A 71 -2.45 38.54 48.63
N HIS A 72 -1.56 39.37 49.18
CA HIS A 72 -0.39 38.90 49.91
C HIS A 72 -0.76 38.19 51.23
N SER A 73 -1.86 38.59 51.87
CA SER A 73 -2.32 37.99 53.14
C SER A 73 -3.20 36.73 52.99
N LEU A 74 -3.45 36.22 51.77
CA LEU A 74 -4.29 35.03 51.54
C LEU A 74 -3.86 33.80 52.38
N GLU A 75 -2.56 33.55 52.54
CA GLU A 75 -2.04 32.43 53.34
C GLU A 75 -2.40 32.54 54.82
N VAL A 76 -2.29 33.75 55.38
CA VAL A 76 -2.55 34.05 56.80
C VAL A 76 -4.02 33.77 57.15
N VAL A 77 -4.90 33.89 56.16
CA VAL A 77 -6.36 33.83 56.31
C VAL A 77 -6.90 32.43 56.08
N LYS A 78 -6.13 31.55 55.42
CA LYS A 78 -6.50 30.16 55.16
C LYS A 78 -7.06 29.42 56.39
N PRO A 79 -6.53 29.56 57.62
CA PRO A 79 -7.09 28.91 58.82
C PRO A 79 -8.45 29.45 59.26
N LEU A 80 -8.79 30.69 58.88
CA LEU A 80 -10.03 31.36 59.26
C LEU A 80 -11.21 30.97 58.36
N MET A 81 -10.93 30.43 57.18
CA MET A 81 -11.94 30.05 56.19
C MET A 81 -12.38 28.59 56.36
N ARG A 82 -13.65 28.31 56.07
CA ARG A 82 -14.24 26.96 56.13
C ARG A 82 -14.96 26.60 54.83
N GLY A 83 -15.19 25.29 54.64
CA GLY A 83 -15.98 24.79 53.52
C GLY A 83 -15.39 25.16 52.15
N VAL A 84 -16.23 25.71 51.26
CA VAL A 84 -15.82 26.09 49.90
C VAL A 84 -14.81 27.25 49.90
N ASN A 85 -14.92 28.19 50.85
CA ASN A 85 -13.99 29.31 50.96
C ASN A 85 -12.56 28.86 51.31
N PHE A 86 -12.41 27.80 52.10
CA PHE A 86 -11.11 27.19 52.35
C PHE A 86 -10.47 26.69 51.03
N LYS A 87 -11.27 26.00 50.20
CA LYS A 87 -10.81 25.52 48.88
C LYS A 87 -10.43 26.67 47.94
N ARG A 88 -11.22 27.75 47.93
CA ARG A 88 -10.93 28.97 47.16
C ARG A 88 -9.60 29.58 47.57
N VAL A 89 -9.39 29.82 48.88
CA VAL A 89 -8.14 30.41 49.37
C VAL A 89 -6.95 29.51 49.07
N ALA A 90 -7.07 28.19 49.26
CA ALA A 90 -6.01 27.24 48.95
C ALA A 90 -5.64 27.26 47.45
N TRP A 91 -6.64 27.28 46.57
CA TRP A 91 -6.46 27.37 45.12
C TRP A 91 -5.78 28.68 44.71
N LEU A 92 -6.27 29.82 45.22
CA LEU A 92 -5.72 31.14 44.88
C LEU A 92 -4.29 31.34 45.41
N THR A 93 -4.00 30.81 46.59
CA THR A 93 -2.65 30.83 47.17
C THR A 93 -1.67 30.08 46.25
N ALA A 94 -2.02 28.86 45.86
CA ALA A 94 -1.19 28.04 44.98
C ALA A 94 -1.00 28.69 43.59
N LEU A 95 -2.05 29.28 43.01
CA LEU A 95 -1.94 30.01 41.75
C LEU A 95 -1.03 31.25 41.86
N ARG A 96 -1.16 32.04 42.93
CA ARG A 96 -0.32 33.21 43.20
C ARG A 96 1.17 32.84 43.26
N GLU A 97 1.48 31.73 43.92
CA GLU A 97 2.84 31.20 44.07
C GLU A 97 3.35 30.46 42.83
N LYS A 98 2.49 30.25 41.82
CA LYS A 98 2.76 29.42 40.65
C LYS A 98 3.10 27.97 41.02
N ASP A 99 2.59 27.49 42.15
CA ASP A 99 2.67 26.08 42.55
C ASP A 99 1.54 25.29 41.90
N TYR A 100 1.68 25.06 40.59
CA TYR A 100 0.70 24.33 39.80
C TYR A 100 0.55 22.87 40.24
N ALA A 101 1.60 22.27 40.82
CA ALA A 101 1.54 20.92 41.37
C ALA A 101 0.58 20.86 42.58
N CYS A 102 0.60 21.88 43.44
CA CYS A 102 -0.37 22.00 44.54
C CYS A 102 -1.80 22.19 44.01
N CYS A 103 -2.01 23.06 43.01
CA CYS A 103 -3.31 23.22 42.35
C CYS A 103 -3.86 21.88 41.86
N LEU A 104 -3.04 21.11 41.13
CA LEU A 104 -3.44 19.83 40.56
C LEU A 104 -3.70 18.76 41.63
N LYS A 105 -2.94 18.74 42.75
CA LYS A 105 -3.23 17.86 43.89
C LYS A 105 -4.60 18.14 44.48
N ILE A 106 -4.96 19.41 44.66
CA ILE A 106 -6.30 19.80 45.14
C ILE A 106 -7.38 19.30 44.17
N CYS A 107 -7.16 19.43 42.87
CA CYS A 107 -8.07 18.93 41.83
C CYS A 107 -8.21 17.40 41.85
N PHE A 108 -7.09 16.68 41.97
CA PHE A 108 -7.06 15.22 42.05
C PHE A 108 -7.78 14.67 43.29
N GLU A 109 -7.56 15.31 44.46
CA GLU A 109 -8.29 14.98 45.70
C GLU A 109 -9.80 15.17 45.52
N ALA A 110 -10.21 16.24 44.82
CA ALA A 110 -11.59 16.51 44.47
C ALA A 110 -12.14 15.62 43.33
N SER A 111 -11.30 14.80 42.69
CA SER A 111 -11.64 14.00 41.50
C SER A 111 -12.27 14.83 40.38
N LEU A 112 -11.71 16.02 40.15
CA LEU A 112 -12.16 16.94 39.12
C LEU A 112 -10.96 17.43 38.32
N GLN A 113 -11.15 17.66 37.02
CA GLN A 113 -10.15 18.33 36.19
C GLN A 113 -10.10 19.85 36.50
N PRO A 114 -8.95 20.52 36.28
CA PRO A 114 -8.68 21.85 36.84
C PRO A 114 -9.74 22.92 36.53
N PHE A 115 -10.25 22.93 35.30
CA PHE A 115 -11.23 23.93 34.85
C PHE A 115 -12.60 23.69 35.49
N ARG A 116 -13.00 22.42 35.63
CA ARG A 116 -14.22 22.04 36.34
C ARG A 116 -14.12 22.32 37.83
N PHE A 117 -12.94 22.11 38.41
CA PHE A 117 -12.70 22.44 39.81
C PHE A 117 -12.88 23.94 40.06
N ALA A 118 -12.21 24.79 39.27
CA ALA A 118 -12.35 26.25 39.36
C ALA A 118 -13.81 26.70 39.23
N GLN A 119 -14.55 26.14 38.26
CA GLN A 119 -15.98 26.39 38.09
C GLN A 119 -16.80 25.95 39.33
N GLN A 120 -16.52 24.77 39.89
CA GLN A 120 -17.23 24.24 41.06
C GLN A 120 -17.03 25.11 42.31
N ILE A 121 -15.82 25.64 42.49
CA ILE A 121 -15.54 26.57 43.58
C ILE A 121 -15.97 28.01 43.25
N GLY A 122 -16.55 28.28 42.07
CA GLY A 122 -17.04 29.60 41.68
C GLY A 122 -15.94 30.61 41.39
N MET A 123 -14.78 30.16 40.95
CA MET A 123 -13.65 30.99 40.52
C MET A 123 -13.65 31.15 38.98
N PRO A 124 -13.04 32.23 38.44
CA PRO A 124 -12.84 32.36 37.01
C PRO A 124 -12.01 31.19 36.45
N SER A 125 -12.20 30.89 35.17
CA SER A 125 -11.41 29.87 34.47
C SER A 125 -9.94 30.30 34.43
N PRO A 126 -8.98 29.43 34.79
CA PRO A 126 -7.55 29.78 34.81
C PRO A 126 -6.98 29.77 33.38
N VAL A 127 -7.32 30.78 32.59
CA VAL A 127 -6.94 30.84 31.17
C VAL A 127 -5.46 31.15 31.02
N LYS A 128 -4.93 32.05 31.84
CA LYS A 128 -3.52 32.49 31.76
C LYS A 128 -2.54 31.36 32.08
N TYR A 129 -2.91 30.49 33.02
CA TYR A 129 -2.06 29.40 33.52
C TYR A 129 -2.47 28.04 32.95
N ARG A 130 -3.27 28.04 31.87
CA ARG A 130 -3.85 26.82 31.30
C ARG A 130 -2.78 25.84 30.87
N TYR A 131 -1.73 26.30 30.19
CA TYR A 131 -0.67 25.43 29.69
C TYR A 131 0.12 24.79 30.84
N GLU A 132 0.51 25.58 31.84
CA GLU A 132 1.30 25.10 32.99
C GLU A 132 0.51 24.08 33.83
N LEU A 133 -0.79 24.32 34.03
CA LEU A 133 -1.66 23.34 34.71
C LEU A 133 -1.79 22.04 33.92
N LEU A 134 -1.94 22.10 32.59
CA LEU A 134 -2.07 20.90 31.77
C LEU A 134 -0.76 20.10 31.68
N SER A 135 0.37 20.78 31.51
CA SER A 135 1.71 20.13 31.49
C SER A 135 2.08 19.48 32.83
N GLY A 136 1.55 19.99 33.95
CA GLY A 136 1.79 19.42 35.27
C GLY A 136 1.02 18.13 35.58
N ILE A 137 0.14 17.65 34.69
CA ILE A 137 -0.71 16.47 34.95
C ILE A 137 0.09 15.17 34.99
N LEU A 138 0.92 14.91 33.97
CA LEU A 138 1.67 13.65 33.85
C LEU A 138 2.60 13.37 35.04
N PRO A 139 3.36 14.36 35.57
CA PRO A 139 4.20 14.17 36.75
C PRO A 139 3.48 13.72 38.02
N LEU A 140 2.15 13.87 38.11
CA LEU A 140 1.37 13.46 39.28
C LEU A 140 0.92 12.00 39.23
N ILE A 141 1.00 11.36 38.06
CA ILE A 141 0.56 9.97 37.88
C ILE A 141 1.68 9.04 38.33
N SER A 142 1.34 8.08 39.19
CA SER A 142 2.31 7.10 39.67
C SER A 142 2.76 6.14 38.56
N ASN A 143 3.96 5.56 38.71
CA ASN A 143 4.51 4.59 37.74
C ASN A 143 3.65 3.32 37.59
N THR A 144 2.82 3.03 38.58
CA THR A 144 1.86 1.92 38.59
C THR A 144 0.48 2.47 38.94
N PRO A 145 -0.17 3.14 37.98
CA PRO A 145 -1.33 3.98 38.26
C PRO A 145 -2.51 3.15 38.75
N GLU A 146 -3.16 3.63 39.80
CA GLU A 146 -4.44 3.10 40.24
C GLU A 146 -5.56 3.52 39.29
N LYS A 147 -6.68 2.78 39.32
CA LYS A 147 -7.86 3.08 38.49
C LYS A 147 -8.33 4.54 38.64
N LYS A 148 -8.23 5.10 39.86
CA LYS A 148 -8.60 6.50 40.12
C LYS A 148 -7.71 7.48 39.35
N GLU A 149 -6.40 7.23 39.32
CA GLU A 149 -5.43 8.06 38.60
C GLU A 149 -5.69 8.02 37.09
N VAL A 150 -5.91 6.82 36.52
CA VAL A 150 -6.21 6.66 35.09
C VAL A 150 -7.51 7.37 34.70
N LEU A 151 -8.59 7.21 35.48
CA LEU A 151 -9.85 7.88 35.19
C LEU A 151 -9.74 9.40 35.26
N TRP A 152 -9.04 9.94 36.26
CA TRP A 152 -8.81 11.37 36.37
C TRP A 152 -7.96 11.91 35.22
N LEU A 153 -6.95 11.16 34.78
CA LEU A 153 -6.13 11.50 33.61
C LEU A 153 -6.99 11.61 32.35
N LEU A 154 -7.84 10.61 32.08
CA LEU A 154 -8.73 10.59 30.92
C LEU A 154 -9.71 11.77 30.93
N ASP A 155 -10.29 12.08 32.10
CA ASP A 155 -11.18 13.24 32.27
C ASP A 155 -10.47 14.57 32.00
N CYS A 156 -9.18 14.68 32.35
CA CYS A 156 -8.39 15.86 32.05
C CYS A 156 -8.14 15.99 30.54
N VAL A 157 -7.75 14.90 29.87
CA VAL A 157 -7.51 14.89 28.41
C VAL A 157 -8.76 15.25 27.63
N ALA A 158 -9.94 14.76 28.04
CA ALA A 158 -11.21 15.07 27.39
C ALA A 158 -11.59 16.57 27.39
N SER A 159 -10.90 17.38 28.20
CA SER A 159 -11.10 18.83 28.29
C SER A 159 -10.07 19.67 27.52
N MET A 160 -9.10 19.01 26.91
CA MET A 160 -8.06 19.65 26.12
C MET A 160 -8.59 19.99 24.71
N THR A 161 -8.08 21.08 24.16
CA THR A 161 -8.20 21.35 22.72
C THR A 161 -7.30 20.41 21.93
N SER A 162 -7.52 20.25 20.62
CA SER A 162 -6.69 19.39 19.77
C SER A 162 -5.19 19.74 19.84
N ALA A 163 -4.84 21.03 19.90
CA ALA A 163 -3.44 21.47 19.98
C ALA A 163 -2.79 21.08 21.33
N GLU A 164 -3.53 21.23 22.43
CA GLU A 164 -3.07 20.84 23.76
C GLU A 164 -2.95 19.32 23.89
N ALA A 165 -3.92 18.58 23.34
CA ALA A 165 -3.91 17.14 23.33
C ALA A 165 -2.69 16.58 22.57
N VAL A 166 -2.34 17.17 21.43
CA VAL A 166 -1.13 16.79 20.67
C VAL A 166 0.13 16.92 21.53
N HIS A 167 0.31 18.06 22.21
CA HIS A 167 1.46 18.26 23.08
C HIS A 167 1.48 17.24 24.23
N PHE A 168 0.32 17.01 24.85
CA PHE A 168 0.16 16.05 25.93
C PHE A 168 0.48 14.61 25.48
N TYR A 169 0.00 14.19 24.30
CA TYR A 169 0.27 12.86 23.75
C TYR A 169 1.74 12.66 23.41
N ASP A 170 2.40 13.67 22.84
CA ASP A 170 3.83 13.62 22.60
C ASP A 170 4.61 13.42 23.91
N GLU A 171 4.30 14.19 24.94
CA GLU A 171 4.95 14.07 26.25
C GLU A 171 4.68 12.69 26.88
N LEU A 172 3.45 12.20 26.83
CA LEU A 172 3.09 10.87 27.33
C LEU A 172 3.86 9.77 26.60
N LEU A 173 3.92 9.81 25.26
CA LEU A 173 4.56 8.78 24.46
C LEU A 173 6.08 8.77 24.59
N LEU A 174 6.70 9.94 24.77
CA LEU A 174 8.16 10.06 24.82
C LEU A 174 8.71 9.87 26.24
N ASP A 175 8.07 10.46 27.24
CA ASP A 175 8.60 10.52 28.60
C ASP A 175 7.86 9.59 29.58
N TYR A 176 6.59 9.23 29.30
CA TYR A 176 5.73 8.43 30.18
C TYR A 176 5.13 7.19 29.49
N ALA A 177 5.87 6.58 28.56
CA ALA A 177 5.39 5.45 27.75
C ALA A 177 4.91 4.24 28.58
N PHE A 178 5.29 4.13 29.85
CA PHE A 178 4.79 3.11 30.78
C PHE A 178 3.26 3.21 31.03
N LEU A 179 2.66 4.39 30.81
CA LEU A 179 1.22 4.61 30.94
C LEU A 179 0.42 4.03 29.76
N LEU A 180 1.07 3.77 28.62
CA LEU A 180 0.42 3.40 27.36
C LEU A 180 -0.55 2.20 27.49
N PRO A 181 -0.26 1.13 28.25
CA PRO A 181 -1.20 0.02 28.44
C PRO A 181 -2.48 0.39 29.20
N TYR A 182 -2.46 1.48 29.99
CA TYR A 182 -3.60 1.93 30.78
C TYR A 182 -4.50 2.91 30.02
N VAL A 183 -3.97 3.54 28.96
CA VAL A 183 -4.67 4.52 28.13
C VAL A 183 -4.72 4.10 26.66
N GLU A 184 -4.60 2.81 26.38
CA GLU A 184 -4.56 2.28 25.01
C GLU A 184 -5.78 2.71 24.18
N GLU A 185 -6.98 2.64 24.77
CA GLU A 185 -8.24 3.05 24.14
C GLU A 185 -8.23 4.52 23.71
N LEU A 186 -7.56 5.40 24.46
CA LEU A 186 -7.44 6.83 24.14
C LEU A 186 -6.64 7.01 22.84
N PHE A 187 -5.53 6.28 22.70
CA PHE A 187 -4.72 6.33 21.50
C PHE A 187 -5.43 5.66 20.32
N SER A 188 -6.13 4.55 20.53
CA SER A 188 -6.95 3.89 19.50
C SER A 188 -8.12 4.75 19.00
N ALA A 189 -8.68 5.60 19.86
CA ALA A 189 -9.82 6.45 19.50
C ALA A 189 -9.43 7.77 18.84
N HIS A 190 -8.22 8.29 19.07
CA HIS A 190 -7.88 9.67 18.65
C HIS A 190 -6.52 9.82 17.99
N CYS A 191 -5.59 8.90 18.21
CA CYS A 191 -4.21 9.04 17.77
C CYS A 191 -3.84 8.03 16.70
N LEU A 192 -4.61 6.96 16.51
CA LEU A 192 -4.34 6.03 15.44
C LEU A 192 -4.81 6.62 14.10
N PRO A 193 -4.09 6.32 13.01
CA PRO A 193 -4.44 6.80 11.69
C PRO A 193 -5.85 6.44 11.17
N ASP A 194 -6.47 5.39 11.69
CA ASP A 194 -7.81 4.88 11.34
C ASP A 194 -8.94 5.43 12.22
N SER A 195 -8.61 6.26 13.20
CA SER A 195 -9.58 6.97 14.02
C SER A 195 -10.25 8.12 13.25
N ASP A 196 -11.55 8.34 13.48
CA ASP A 196 -12.24 9.56 13.05
C ASP A 196 -11.60 10.79 13.72
N ASP A 197 -11.33 11.85 12.96
CA ASP A 197 -10.63 13.08 13.43
C ASP A 197 -9.26 12.81 14.08
N THR A 198 -8.45 11.94 13.45
CA THR A 198 -7.14 11.53 13.96
C THR A 198 -6.13 12.67 14.16
N LEU A 199 -5.43 12.62 15.29
CA LEU A 199 -4.31 13.51 15.62
C LEU A 199 -2.96 12.94 15.17
N TRP A 200 -2.94 11.74 14.56
CA TRP A 200 -1.73 11.05 14.13
C TRP A 200 -0.74 11.95 13.39
N PHE A 201 -1.23 12.73 12.44
CA PHE A 201 -0.40 13.57 11.57
C PHE A 201 0.20 14.79 12.27
N SER A 202 -0.39 15.19 13.40
CA SER A 202 0.08 16.31 14.22
C SER A 202 1.13 15.89 15.26
N LEU A 203 1.27 14.58 15.53
CA LEU A 203 2.25 14.05 16.48
C LEU A 203 3.68 14.11 15.92
N LYS A 204 4.66 14.24 16.83
CA LYS A 204 6.08 14.13 16.47
C LYS A 204 6.40 12.78 15.84
N ALA A 205 7.45 12.76 15.01
CA ALA A 205 7.87 11.55 14.30
C ALA A 205 8.28 10.43 15.28
N GLU A 206 8.94 10.81 16.36
CA GLU A 206 9.36 9.93 17.45
C GLU A 206 8.16 9.29 18.14
N SER A 207 7.14 10.09 18.48
CA SER A 207 5.89 9.64 19.09
C SER A 207 5.12 8.66 18.17
N ARG A 208 5.04 8.98 16.88
CA ARG A 208 4.47 8.06 15.86
C ARG A 208 5.23 6.75 15.81
N SER A 209 6.56 6.76 15.96
CA SER A 209 7.37 5.53 15.98
C SER A 209 7.05 4.65 17.18
N VAL A 210 6.85 5.24 18.37
CA VAL A 210 6.42 4.52 19.58
C VAL A 210 5.08 3.83 19.33
N LEU A 211 4.10 4.56 18.78
CA LEU A 211 2.79 4.00 18.45
C LEU A 211 2.87 2.90 17.38
N LYS A 212 3.65 3.08 16.31
CA LYS A 212 3.86 2.04 15.29
C LYS A 212 4.41 0.76 15.90
N GLN A 213 5.37 0.88 16.81
CA GLN A 213 5.97 -0.27 17.48
C GLN A 213 4.95 -0.94 18.43
N TYR A 214 4.24 -0.16 19.23
CA TYR A 214 3.29 -0.66 20.22
C TYR A 214 2.08 -1.36 19.56
N PHE A 215 1.44 -0.68 18.59
CA PHE A 215 0.29 -1.21 17.86
C PHE A 215 0.68 -2.09 16.66
N LYS A 216 1.97 -2.34 16.45
CA LYS A 216 2.51 -3.11 15.31
C LYS A 216 2.02 -2.60 13.96
N MET A 217 1.88 -1.28 13.82
CA MET A 217 1.41 -0.67 12.59
C MET A 217 2.49 -0.74 11.51
N SER A 218 2.14 -1.28 10.35
CA SER A 218 3.03 -1.22 9.19
C SER A 218 3.13 0.20 8.64
N SER A 219 4.28 0.57 8.08
CA SER A 219 4.47 1.85 7.36
C SER A 219 3.64 1.96 6.07
N TYR A 220 2.79 0.97 5.78
CA TYR A 220 1.90 0.92 4.62
C TYR A 220 0.67 1.82 4.75
N TYR A 221 0.14 2.01 5.96
CA TYR A 221 -1.13 2.73 6.16
C TYR A 221 -1.10 4.14 5.57
N SER A 222 0.00 4.87 5.79
CA SER A 222 0.16 6.24 5.27
C SER A 222 0.13 6.29 3.74
N LEU A 223 0.51 5.19 3.06
CA LEU A 223 0.42 5.09 1.60
C LEU A 223 -1.01 4.84 1.13
N GLU A 224 -1.76 4.01 1.83
CA GLU A 224 -3.16 3.73 1.51
C GLU A 224 -4.02 4.99 1.65
N HIS A 225 -3.90 5.70 2.78
CA HIS A 225 -4.58 6.97 3.01
C HIS A 225 -4.24 8.01 1.92
N LEU A 226 -2.97 8.11 1.55
CA LEU A 226 -2.57 9.03 0.49
C LEU A 226 -3.21 8.69 -0.86
N VAL A 227 -3.34 7.40 -1.19
CA VAL A 227 -4.03 6.99 -2.43
C VAL A 227 -5.50 7.37 -2.39
N ASP A 228 -6.16 7.23 -1.24
CA ASP A 228 -7.54 7.66 -1.07
C ASP A 228 -7.69 9.18 -1.23
N GLU A 229 -6.75 9.96 -0.70
CA GLU A 229 -6.71 11.41 -0.86
C GLU A 229 -6.45 11.87 -2.31
N ILE A 230 -5.53 11.20 -3.02
CA ILE A 230 -5.30 11.43 -4.45
C ILE A 230 -6.57 11.11 -5.25
N CYS A 231 -7.28 10.05 -4.85
CA CYS A 231 -8.53 9.62 -5.48
C CYS A 231 -9.76 10.38 -4.98
N SER A 232 -9.63 11.34 -4.06
CA SER A 232 -10.75 12.14 -3.57
C SER A 232 -11.34 12.97 -4.71
N ARG A 233 -12.64 13.29 -4.65
CA ARG A 233 -13.33 14.01 -5.74
C ARG A 233 -12.65 15.34 -6.09
N ARG A 234 -12.12 16.04 -5.07
CA ARG A 234 -11.43 17.33 -5.23
C ARG A 234 -10.07 17.13 -5.90
N THR A 235 -9.20 16.31 -5.32
CA THR A 235 -7.83 16.09 -5.83
C THR A 235 -7.84 15.45 -7.21
N ALA A 236 -8.70 14.44 -7.43
CA ALA A 236 -8.85 13.78 -8.72
C ALA A 236 -9.29 14.75 -9.82
N SER A 237 -10.16 15.72 -9.50
CA SER A 237 -10.57 16.75 -10.46
C SER A 237 -9.45 17.73 -10.79
N LEU A 238 -8.63 18.12 -9.80
CA LEU A 238 -7.47 19.00 -10.02
C LEU A 238 -6.43 18.32 -10.91
N LEU A 239 -6.19 17.03 -10.67
CA LEU A 239 -5.26 16.20 -11.42
C LEU A 239 -5.79 15.72 -12.78
N LYS A 240 -7.08 15.94 -13.06
CA LYS A 240 -7.77 15.45 -14.26
C LYS A 240 -7.65 13.93 -14.41
N LEU A 241 -7.77 13.20 -13.30
CA LEU A 241 -7.69 11.74 -13.30
C LEU A 241 -8.88 11.14 -14.05
N THR A 242 -8.58 10.18 -14.93
CA THR A 242 -9.61 9.36 -15.57
C THR A 242 -10.10 8.27 -14.60
N GLU A 243 -11.25 7.66 -14.89
CA GLU A 243 -11.72 6.49 -14.13
C GLU A 243 -10.69 5.34 -14.16
N ARG A 244 -9.94 5.23 -15.27
CA ARG A 244 -8.87 4.25 -15.41
C ARG A 244 -7.73 4.52 -14.42
N ASP A 245 -7.33 5.78 -14.25
CA ASP A 245 -6.27 6.18 -13.32
C ASP A 245 -6.66 5.90 -11.87
N ILE A 246 -7.88 6.29 -11.50
CA ILE A 246 -8.44 6.04 -10.16
C ILE A 246 -8.48 4.53 -9.88
N LYS A 247 -8.94 3.74 -10.86
CA LYS A 247 -8.96 2.28 -10.74
C LYS A 247 -7.56 1.68 -10.61
N GLN A 248 -6.57 2.19 -11.36
CA GLN A 248 -5.18 1.75 -11.24
C GLN A 248 -4.62 2.02 -9.83
N LEU A 249 -4.72 3.27 -9.36
CA LEU A 249 -4.27 3.69 -8.03
C LEU A 249 -4.88 2.81 -6.93
N LYS A 250 -6.22 2.71 -6.91
CA LYS A 250 -6.94 1.91 -5.89
C LYS A 250 -6.62 0.43 -5.96
N SER A 251 -6.63 -0.17 -7.16
CA SER A 251 -6.39 -1.61 -7.29
C SER A 251 -4.96 -2.01 -6.90
N ARG A 252 -3.97 -1.16 -7.18
CA ARG A 252 -2.56 -1.39 -6.81
C ARG A 252 -2.32 -1.21 -5.32
N SER A 253 -2.86 -0.13 -4.74
CA SER A 253 -2.84 0.06 -3.28
C SER A 253 -3.52 -1.11 -2.55
N MET A 254 -4.72 -1.50 -2.98
CA MET A 254 -5.43 -2.61 -2.35
C MET A 254 -4.75 -3.97 -2.55
N PHE A 255 -3.98 -4.17 -3.62
CA PHE A 255 -3.19 -5.39 -3.78
C PHE A 255 -2.06 -5.47 -2.74
N TRP A 256 -1.34 -4.37 -2.55
CA TRP A 256 -0.20 -4.33 -1.63
C TRP A 256 -0.59 -4.35 -0.15
N SER A 257 -1.83 -3.98 0.21
CA SER A 257 -2.32 -4.13 1.59
C SER A 257 -2.33 -5.59 2.06
N ASN A 258 -2.40 -6.56 1.14
CA ASN A 258 -2.29 -7.99 1.45
C ASN A 258 -0.86 -8.40 1.91
N TYR A 259 0.13 -7.53 1.77
CA TYR A 259 1.54 -7.74 2.15
C TYR A 259 2.02 -6.71 3.19
N SER A 260 1.11 -5.91 3.74
CA SER A 260 1.44 -4.75 4.60
C SER A 260 2.33 -5.09 5.80
N GLU A 261 2.16 -6.27 6.42
CA GLU A 261 2.95 -6.72 7.56
C GLU A 261 4.37 -7.13 7.18
N LYS A 262 4.66 -7.28 5.88
CA LYS A 262 5.97 -7.72 5.37
C LYS A 262 6.90 -6.56 5.05
N PHE A 263 6.41 -5.32 5.09
CA PHE A 263 7.22 -4.15 4.76
C PHE A 263 8.04 -3.69 5.95
N ASN A 264 9.37 -3.74 5.81
CA ASN A 264 10.31 -3.19 6.78
C ASN A 264 10.31 -1.65 6.72
N GLN A 265 10.32 -1.12 5.50
CA GLN A 265 10.30 0.29 5.20
C GLN A 265 9.47 0.55 3.95
N THR A 266 8.77 1.69 3.94
CA THR A 266 8.05 2.17 2.77
C THR A 266 8.53 3.57 2.41
N ARG A 267 8.45 3.90 1.13
CA ARG A 267 8.75 5.23 0.61
C ARG A 267 7.88 5.53 -0.58
N ILE A 268 7.57 6.81 -0.77
CA ILE A 268 6.80 7.27 -1.91
C ILE A 268 7.48 8.40 -2.66
N LEU A 269 7.36 8.36 -3.99
CA LEU A 269 7.69 9.46 -4.88
C LEU A 269 6.39 9.99 -5.46
N ILE A 270 6.18 11.30 -5.35
CA ILE A 270 4.94 11.98 -5.75
C ILE A 270 5.27 12.95 -6.90
N PRO A 271 4.56 12.88 -8.04
CA PRO A 271 4.66 13.86 -9.11
C PRO A 271 4.42 15.28 -8.60
N TYR A 272 5.13 16.26 -9.18
CA TYR A 272 4.97 17.67 -8.83
C TYR A 272 3.50 18.12 -8.76
N LYS A 273 2.72 17.75 -9.78
CA LYS A 273 1.29 18.09 -9.89
C LYS A 273 0.43 17.43 -8.82
N THR A 274 0.77 16.21 -8.42
CA THR A 274 0.07 15.49 -7.34
C THR A 274 0.33 16.15 -6.01
N HIS A 275 1.57 16.57 -5.76
CA HIS A 275 1.91 17.35 -4.57
C HIS A 275 1.14 18.68 -4.53
N GLU A 276 1.13 19.46 -5.62
CA GLU A 276 0.36 20.73 -5.67
C GLU A 276 -1.14 20.52 -5.45
N ALA A 277 -1.71 19.47 -6.03
CA ALA A 277 -3.14 19.19 -5.87
C ALA A 277 -3.52 18.83 -4.42
N LEU A 278 -2.63 18.14 -3.70
CA LEU A 278 -2.81 17.81 -2.28
C LEU A 278 -2.68 19.07 -1.40
N ASP A 279 -1.67 19.92 -1.65
CA ASP A 279 -1.49 21.19 -0.94
C ASP A 279 -2.72 22.10 -1.10
N ILE A 280 -3.23 22.25 -2.33
CA ILE A 280 -4.44 23.04 -2.63
C ILE A 280 -5.67 22.45 -1.92
N SER A 281 -5.66 21.15 -1.64
CA SER A 281 -6.75 20.47 -0.94
C SER A 281 -6.68 20.61 0.57
N GLY A 282 -5.66 21.31 1.11
CA GLY A 282 -5.50 21.56 2.54
C GLY A 282 -4.88 20.39 3.30
N LEU A 283 -4.33 19.41 2.59
CA LEU A 283 -3.61 18.28 3.16
C LEU A 283 -2.12 18.60 3.14
N SER A 284 -1.56 18.92 4.31
CA SER A 284 -0.12 18.86 4.52
C SER A 284 0.34 17.43 4.24
N THR A 285 1.19 17.24 3.23
CA THR A 285 1.86 15.95 3.04
C THR A 285 2.98 15.81 4.07
N ASP A 286 2.64 15.64 5.36
CA ASP A 286 3.58 15.21 6.42
C ASP A 286 4.00 13.72 6.28
N ILE A 287 3.79 13.18 5.09
CA ILE A 287 4.29 11.90 4.61
C ILE A 287 5.70 12.18 4.10
N ASP A 288 6.69 11.42 4.55
CA ASP A 288 8.07 11.47 4.06
C ASP A 288 8.13 11.02 2.59
N ALA A 289 7.69 11.92 1.72
CA ALA A 289 7.46 11.74 0.30
C ALA A 289 8.50 12.55 -0.47
N VAL A 290 9.07 11.92 -1.51
CA VAL A 290 9.98 12.61 -2.42
C VAL A 290 9.16 13.30 -3.49
N LYS A 291 9.21 14.63 -3.51
CA LYS A 291 8.62 15.42 -4.59
C LYS A 291 9.46 15.27 -5.85
N LEU A 292 8.84 14.73 -6.90
CA LEU A 292 9.46 14.58 -8.21
C LEU A 292 9.49 15.93 -8.96
N PRO A 293 10.45 16.12 -9.89
CA PRO A 293 10.51 17.32 -10.71
C PRO A 293 9.32 17.40 -11.68
N ASP A 294 8.89 18.62 -12.04
CA ASP A 294 7.79 18.85 -12.98
C ASP A 294 8.20 18.61 -14.44
N ILE A 295 8.37 17.33 -14.79
CA ILE A 295 8.68 16.91 -16.16
C ILE A 295 7.81 15.70 -16.56
N PRO A 296 7.48 15.53 -17.86
CA PRO A 296 6.56 14.49 -18.32
C PRO A 296 6.98 13.05 -17.99
N GLN A 297 8.28 12.78 -17.78
CA GLN A 297 8.78 11.43 -17.48
C GLN A 297 8.59 11.02 -16.01
N GLU A 298 8.11 11.94 -15.17
CA GLU A 298 8.02 11.85 -13.71
C GLU A 298 6.55 12.06 -13.23
N ASP A 299 5.59 11.69 -14.08
CA ASP A 299 4.16 11.98 -13.95
C ASP A 299 3.33 10.89 -13.22
N SER A 300 3.99 9.87 -12.69
CA SER A 300 3.37 8.79 -11.93
C SER A 300 3.86 8.73 -10.50
N GLU A 301 2.94 8.49 -9.57
CA GLU A 301 3.27 8.10 -8.21
C GLU A 301 3.99 6.75 -8.23
N VAL A 302 4.94 6.61 -7.31
CA VAL A 302 5.76 5.41 -7.17
C VAL A 302 5.80 5.00 -5.72
N PHE A 303 5.44 3.76 -5.43
CA PHE A 303 5.68 3.14 -4.12
C PHE A 303 6.98 2.33 -4.15
N ILE A 304 7.74 2.42 -3.07
CA ILE A 304 8.94 1.62 -2.84
C ILE A 304 8.78 0.89 -1.51
N PHE A 305 8.93 -0.42 -1.56
CA PHE A 305 8.78 -1.31 -0.41
C PHE A 305 10.08 -2.09 -0.18
N ASP A 306 10.62 -2.02 1.04
CA ASP A 306 11.65 -2.97 1.49
C ASP A 306 10.98 -4.19 2.12
N ILE A 307 11.25 -5.38 1.58
CA ILE A 307 10.62 -6.64 1.98
C ILE A 307 11.64 -7.78 1.99
N GLY A 308 12.10 -8.10 3.20
CA GLY A 308 13.11 -9.15 3.41
C GLY A 308 14.40 -8.87 2.61
N GLU A 309 14.74 -9.75 1.69
CA GLU A 309 15.93 -9.63 0.84
C GLU A 309 15.67 -8.88 -0.49
N ARG A 310 14.49 -8.28 -0.67
CA ARG A 310 14.08 -7.64 -1.93
C ARG A 310 13.55 -6.23 -1.69
N ILE A 311 13.74 -5.36 -2.67
CA ILE A 311 13.13 -4.03 -2.74
C ILE A 311 12.21 -4.02 -3.95
N ILE A 312 10.93 -3.70 -3.73
CA ILE A 312 9.92 -3.63 -4.78
C ILE A 312 9.62 -2.17 -5.09
N VAL A 313 9.63 -1.83 -6.37
CA VAL A 313 9.25 -0.51 -6.86
C VAL A 313 8.02 -0.65 -7.76
N GLU A 314 6.94 0.00 -7.36
CA GLU A 314 5.62 -0.07 -7.99
C GLU A 314 5.26 1.29 -8.60
N VAL A 315 5.12 1.35 -9.92
CA VAL A 315 4.67 2.57 -10.63
C VAL A 315 3.15 2.54 -10.74
N LEU A 316 2.46 3.48 -10.09
CA LEU A 316 1.02 3.37 -9.83
C LEU A 316 0.09 3.79 -10.97
N ARG A 317 0.58 4.52 -11.99
CA ARG A 317 -0.23 4.93 -13.15
C ARG A 317 0.53 4.85 -14.47
N GLY A 318 -0.21 4.95 -15.56
CA GLY A 318 0.31 5.07 -16.91
C GLY A 318 0.20 3.79 -17.74
N ASP A 319 0.26 3.94 -19.06
CA ASP A 319 -0.01 2.86 -20.02
C ASP A 319 1.02 1.73 -19.98
N ALA A 320 2.28 2.06 -19.73
CA ALA A 320 3.37 1.12 -19.56
C ALA A 320 3.83 1.04 -18.10
N SER A 321 2.90 1.18 -17.15
CA SER A 321 3.21 1.02 -15.73
C SER A 321 3.76 -0.35 -15.43
N GLU A 322 4.67 -0.40 -14.47
CA GLU A 322 5.50 -1.57 -14.20
C GLU A 322 5.79 -1.73 -12.71
N LEU A 323 6.13 -2.95 -12.34
CA LEU A 323 6.72 -3.29 -11.06
C LEU A 323 8.14 -3.76 -11.32
N ARG A 324 9.10 -3.29 -10.51
CA ARG A 324 10.50 -3.71 -10.57
C ARG A 324 10.94 -4.31 -9.24
N ILE A 325 11.68 -5.41 -9.29
CA ILE A 325 12.23 -6.06 -8.10
C ILE A 325 13.76 -5.94 -8.14
N PHE A 326 14.32 -5.43 -7.06
CA PHE A 326 15.74 -5.28 -6.81
C PHE A 326 16.17 -6.16 -5.63
N GLU A 327 17.43 -6.57 -5.64
CA GLU A 327 18.05 -7.18 -4.46
C GLU A 327 18.29 -6.11 -3.37
N SER A 328 18.02 -6.44 -2.10
CA SER A 328 18.19 -5.52 -0.96
C SER A 328 19.67 -5.41 -0.53
N THR A 329 20.51 -4.95 -1.46
CA THR A 329 21.91 -4.62 -1.19
C THR A 329 22.02 -3.25 -0.54
N SER A 330 23.08 -2.99 0.25
CA SER A 330 23.31 -1.68 0.86
C SER A 330 23.32 -0.53 -0.16
N ARG A 331 23.81 -0.80 -1.38
CA ARG A 331 23.78 0.16 -2.49
C ARG A 331 22.36 0.49 -2.93
N ASN A 332 21.50 -0.52 -3.10
CA ASN A 332 20.12 -0.33 -3.53
C ASN A 332 19.27 0.31 -2.43
N ILE A 333 19.45 -0.08 -1.17
CA ILE A 333 18.81 0.56 -0.01
C ILE A 333 19.13 2.05 0.02
N LYS A 334 20.42 2.42 -0.05
CA LYS A 334 20.83 3.82 -0.04
C LYS A 334 20.22 4.62 -1.20
N ARG A 335 20.20 4.05 -2.40
CA ARG A 335 19.65 4.73 -3.58
C ARG A 335 18.13 4.84 -3.55
N LEU A 336 17.42 3.76 -3.25
CA LEU A 336 15.96 3.70 -3.38
C LEU A 336 15.24 4.24 -2.15
N LEU A 337 15.78 4.03 -0.94
CA LEU A 337 15.09 4.36 0.31
C LEU A 337 15.63 5.61 1.00
N GLN A 338 16.89 6.00 0.76
CA GLN A 338 17.53 7.11 1.50
C GLN A 338 17.82 8.36 0.63
N ASP A 339 17.99 8.20 -0.69
CA ASP A 339 18.35 9.32 -1.58
C ASP A 339 17.17 10.28 -1.79
N LYS A 340 17.26 11.50 -1.25
CA LYS A 340 16.22 12.53 -1.35
C LYS A 340 16.03 13.09 -2.76
N ASN A 341 16.98 12.87 -3.67
CA ASN A 341 16.92 13.34 -5.06
C ASN A 341 16.55 12.22 -6.05
N LEU A 342 16.00 11.12 -5.55
CA LEU A 342 15.59 9.98 -6.37
C LEU A 342 14.50 10.37 -7.36
N THR A 343 14.69 10.00 -8.63
CA THR A 343 13.71 10.21 -9.71
C THR A 343 13.26 8.89 -10.32
N LEU A 344 12.05 8.84 -10.88
CA LEU A 344 11.54 7.66 -11.60
C LEU A 344 12.45 7.29 -12.78
N ARG A 345 13.00 8.27 -13.50
CA ARG A 345 14.00 8.01 -14.54
C ARG A 345 15.22 7.28 -13.97
N SER A 346 15.78 7.75 -12.86
CA SER A 346 16.96 7.13 -12.25
C SER A 346 16.70 5.69 -11.78
N ILE A 347 15.50 5.40 -11.28
CA ILE A 347 15.07 4.03 -10.96
C ILE A 347 15.04 3.17 -12.23
N ARG A 348 14.48 3.69 -13.33
CA ARG A 348 14.38 2.95 -14.60
C ARG A 348 15.74 2.65 -15.25
N GLU A 349 16.73 3.51 -15.01
CA GLU A 349 18.12 3.32 -15.42
C GLU A 349 18.87 2.28 -14.57
N MET A 350 18.39 1.95 -13.37
CA MET A 350 18.99 0.91 -12.53
C MET A 350 18.77 -0.49 -13.10
N ALA A 351 19.77 -1.35 -12.94
CA ALA A 351 19.63 -2.78 -13.17
C ALA A 351 18.74 -3.39 -12.07
N CYS A 352 17.66 -4.06 -12.48
CA CYS A 352 16.74 -4.78 -11.61
C CYS A 352 16.76 -6.28 -11.95
N GLY A 353 16.40 -7.12 -10.99
CA GLY A 353 16.33 -8.58 -11.18
C GLY A 353 15.08 -9.03 -11.92
N CYS A 354 13.96 -8.31 -11.76
CA CYS A 354 12.70 -8.64 -12.40
C CYS A 354 11.91 -7.38 -12.77
N ILE A 355 11.13 -7.47 -13.85
CA ILE A 355 10.17 -6.46 -14.30
C ILE A 355 8.83 -7.16 -14.58
N HIS A 356 7.77 -6.71 -13.92
CA HIS A 356 6.42 -7.22 -14.08
C HIS A 356 5.48 -6.16 -14.67
N ASP A 357 4.54 -6.60 -15.50
CA ASP A 357 3.56 -5.74 -16.16
C ASP A 357 2.28 -5.56 -15.33
N HIS A 358 1.45 -4.60 -15.72
CA HIS A 358 0.15 -4.33 -15.11
C HIS A 358 -1.04 -4.57 -16.06
N VAL A 359 -0.91 -5.48 -17.03
CA VAL A 359 -2.01 -5.79 -17.96
C VAL A 359 -3.04 -6.73 -17.31
N ALA A 360 -4.05 -7.19 -18.06
CA ALA A 360 -5.05 -8.13 -17.53
C ALA A 360 -4.39 -9.30 -16.78
N LEU A 361 -5.01 -9.67 -15.65
CA LEU A 361 -4.52 -10.69 -14.71
C LEU A 361 -3.20 -10.37 -13.99
N TRP A 362 -2.70 -9.13 -14.03
CA TRP A 362 -1.41 -8.80 -13.40
C TRP A 362 -1.33 -9.20 -11.92
N GLN A 363 -2.41 -9.08 -11.13
CA GLN A 363 -2.38 -9.46 -9.71
C GLN A 363 -2.15 -10.95 -9.53
N TYR A 364 -2.77 -11.78 -10.38
CA TYR A 364 -2.60 -13.24 -10.36
C TYR A 364 -1.14 -13.61 -10.63
N PHE A 365 -0.57 -13.06 -11.71
CA PHE A 365 0.81 -13.33 -12.07
C PHE A 365 1.83 -12.71 -11.09
N CYS A 366 1.50 -11.53 -10.52
CA CYS A 366 2.34 -10.88 -9.52
C CYS A 366 2.40 -11.70 -8.23
N GLU A 367 1.26 -12.14 -7.68
CA GLU A 367 1.23 -13.02 -6.50
C GLU A 367 2.02 -14.31 -6.75
N GLN A 368 1.80 -14.95 -7.91
CA GLN A 368 2.52 -16.16 -8.26
C GLN A 368 4.04 -15.92 -8.34
N MET A 369 4.47 -14.83 -8.95
CA MET A 369 5.87 -14.44 -9.04
C MET A 369 6.47 -14.20 -7.65
N LEU A 370 5.80 -13.41 -6.80
CA LEU A 370 6.23 -13.11 -5.44
C LEU A 370 6.39 -14.39 -4.62
N ARG A 371 5.37 -15.26 -4.60
CA ARG A 371 5.38 -16.48 -3.79
C ARG A 371 6.34 -17.54 -4.31
N VAL A 372 6.30 -17.83 -5.62
CA VAL A 372 7.01 -18.98 -6.20
C VAL A 372 8.47 -18.64 -6.54
N GLN A 373 8.73 -17.42 -7.02
CA GLN A 373 10.09 -17.03 -7.46
C GLN A 373 10.87 -16.29 -6.38
N HIS A 374 10.19 -15.50 -5.54
CA HIS A 374 10.84 -14.68 -4.53
C HIS A 374 10.59 -15.13 -3.09
N GLY A 375 9.75 -16.17 -2.87
CA GLY A 375 9.42 -16.65 -1.53
C GLY A 375 8.65 -15.64 -0.67
N ILE A 376 8.05 -14.62 -1.30
CA ILE A 376 7.29 -13.57 -0.62
C ILE A 376 5.82 -14.00 -0.56
N ALA A 377 5.36 -14.37 0.63
CA ALA A 377 3.96 -14.71 0.90
C ALA A 377 3.19 -13.50 1.46
N PRO A 378 1.86 -13.42 1.23
CA PRO A 378 1.01 -12.40 1.83
C PRO A 378 0.95 -12.53 3.36
N ASN A 379 0.28 -11.58 4.01
CA ASN A 379 0.02 -11.57 5.45
C ASN A 379 -0.68 -12.87 5.89
N CYS A 380 -0.44 -13.26 7.14
CA CYS A 380 -0.98 -14.52 7.66
C CYS A 380 -2.52 -14.47 7.72
N GLY A 381 -3.18 -15.58 7.38
CA GLY A 381 -4.64 -15.70 7.48
C GLY A 381 -5.43 -15.05 6.33
N ILE A 382 -4.77 -14.52 5.30
CA ILE A 382 -5.44 -14.03 4.09
C ILE A 382 -6.17 -15.19 3.41
N LYS A 383 -7.48 -15.07 3.25
CA LYS A 383 -8.34 -16.02 2.49
C LYS A 383 -8.85 -15.42 1.18
N ARG A 384 -8.83 -14.10 1.10
CA ARG A 384 -9.28 -13.33 -0.06
C ARG A 384 -8.39 -12.11 -0.23
N PHE A 385 -7.87 -11.91 -1.44
CA PHE A 385 -7.07 -10.74 -1.75
C PHE A 385 -7.94 -9.49 -1.91
N ALA A 386 -7.52 -8.41 -1.27
CA ALA A 386 -8.00 -7.08 -1.55
C ALA A 386 -7.57 -6.62 -2.96
N GLY A 387 -8.35 -5.73 -3.58
CA GLY A 387 -8.04 -5.15 -4.89
C GLY A 387 -8.37 -6.04 -6.11
N ILE A 388 -8.89 -7.26 -5.87
CA ILE A 388 -9.32 -8.19 -6.91
C ILE A 388 -10.84 -8.38 -6.84
N GLY A 389 -11.50 -8.44 -8.01
CA GLY A 389 -12.93 -8.72 -8.08
C GLY A 389 -13.32 -10.04 -7.42
N SER A 390 -14.55 -10.12 -6.91
CA SER A 390 -15.02 -11.22 -6.05
C SER A 390 -14.83 -12.63 -6.62
N LYS A 391 -14.83 -12.79 -7.94
CA LYS A 391 -14.69 -14.08 -8.65
C LYS A 391 -13.24 -14.61 -8.73
N GLY A 392 -12.23 -13.77 -8.51
CA GLY A 392 -10.81 -14.15 -8.61
C GLY A 392 -9.99 -13.93 -7.34
N ALA A 393 -10.60 -13.39 -6.29
CA ALA A 393 -9.90 -12.99 -5.07
C ALA A 393 -9.58 -14.15 -4.11
N THR A 394 -10.19 -15.33 -4.26
CA THR A 394 -9.99 -16.47 -3.34
C THR A 394 -8.53 -16.91 -3.34
N TYR A 395 -7.97 -17.07 -2.15
CA TYR A 395 -6.57 -17.40 -1.93
C TYR A 395 -6.39 -18.59 -0.98
N THR A 396 -5.37 -19.40 -1.25
CA THR A 396 -4.87 -20.42 -0.32
C THR A 396 -3.35 -20.38 -0.30
N GLU A 397 -2.71 -20.61 0.85
CA GLU A 397 -1.24 -20.55 0.97
C GLU A 397 -0.53 -21.57 0.06
N LEU A 398 -1.13 -22.75 -0.12
CA LEU A 398 -0.59 -23.82 -0.97
C LEU A 398 -0.70 -23.52 -2.47
N ALA A 399 -1.89 -23.10 -2.94
CA ALA A 399 -2.14 -22.94 -4.37
C ALA A 399 -1.94 -21.51 -4.89
N GLY A 400 -2.00 -20.50 -4.01
CA GLY A 400 -2.06 -19.08 -4.38
C GLY A 400 -3.47 -18.62 -4.72
N LEU A 401 -3.58 -17.63 -5.59
CA LEU A 401 -4.86 -17.13 -6.13
C LEU A 401 -5.56 -18.16 -7.03
N ALA A 402 -6.89 -18.10 -7.06
CA ALA A 402 -7.70 -18.97 -7.93
C ALA A 402 -7.36 -18.80 -9.43
N ALA A 403 -7.32 -19.92 -10.15
CA ALA A 403 -6.95 -19.94 -11.56
C ALA A 403 -7.95 -19.14 -12.44
N PRO A 404 -7.48 -18.22 -13.30
CA PRO A 404 -8.32 -17.48 -14.24
C PRO A 404 -8.93 -18.35 -15.34
N THR A 405 -9.99 -17.83 -16.00
CA THR A 405 -10.63 -18.49 -17.15
C THR A 405 -9.82 -18.31 -18.44
N GLU A 406 -9.99 -19.22 -19.41
CA GLU A 406 -9.30 -19.16 -20.72
C GLU A 406 -9.55 -17.83 -21.45
N SER A 407 -10.75 -17.26 -21.34
CA SER A 407 -11.09 -15.96 -21.94
C SER A 407 -10.21 -14.80 -21.42
N LEU A 408 -9.85 -14.80 -20.13
CA LEU A 408 -9.04 -13.75 -19.52
C LEU A 408 -7.57 -13.86 -19.94
N PHE A 409 -7.10 -15.07 -20.28
CA PHE A 409 -5.76 -15.26 -20.83
C PHE A 409 -5.64 -14.70 -22.25
N SER A 410 -6.68 -14.83 -23.08
CA SER A 410 -6.70 -14.22 -24.42
C SER A 410 -6.65 -12.69 -24.32
N GLU A 411 -7.43 -12.09 -23.42
CA GLU A 411 -7.40 -10.65 -23.16
C GLU A 411 -6.01 -10.18 -22.69
N ARG A 412 -5.37 -10.94 -21.79
CA ARG A 412 -4.00 -10.64 -21.34
C ARG A 412 -3.00 -10.63 -22.50
N LEU A 413 -3.05 -11.61 -23.40
CA LEU A 413 -2.09 -11.69 -24.50
C LEU A 413 -2.19 -10.49 -25.45
N GLU A 414 -3.41 -10.03 -25.75
CA GLU A 414 -3.63 -8.85 -26.57
C GLU A 414 -3.09 -7.57 -25.91
N GLN A 415 -3.35 -7.39 -24.61
CA GLN A 415 -2.87 -6.24 -23.86
C GLN A 415 -1.34 -6.27 -23.66
N LEU A 416 -0.76 -7.46 -23.48
CA LEU A 416 0.67 -7.63 -23.25
C LEU A 416 1.50 -7.19 -24.46
N GLU A 417 1.07 -7.49 -25.69
CA GLU A 417 1.75 -7.04 -26.91
C GLU A 417 1.78 -5.50 -27.01
N THR A 418 0.68 -4.85 -26.64
CA THR A 418 0.58 -3.38 -26.60
C THR A 418 1.47 -2.79 -25.52
N TRP A 419 1.44 -3.38 -24.31
CA TRP A 419 2.26 -2.95 -23.19
C TRP A 419 3.76 -3.14 -23.47
N ASP A 420 4.18 -4.29 -24.02
CA ASP A 420 5.57 -4.58 -24.35
C ASP A 420 6.13 -3.54 -25.32
N LYS A 421 5.37 -3.21 -26.37
CA LYS A 421 5.76 -2.18 -27.34
C LYS A 421 5.93 -0.81 -26.68
N ALA A 422 4.98 -0.40 -25.83
CA ALA A 422 5.05 0.88 -25.14
C ALA A 422 6.21 0.93 -24.13
N PHE A 423 6.39 -0.14 -23.35
CA PHE A 423 7.44 -0.30 -22.36
C PHE A 423 8.83 -0.21 -23.00
N TRP A 424 9.10 -1.00 -24.04
CA TRP A 424 10.42 -1.02 -24.67
C TRP A 424 10.73 0.25 -25.46
N THR A 425 9.72 0.86 -26.09
CA THR A 425 9.89 2.19 -26.72
C THR A 425 10.36 3.23 -25.70
N ARG A 426 9.83 3.18 -24.47
CA ARG A 426 10.25 4.06 -23.37
C ARG A 426 11.64 3.70 -22.87
N GLU A 427 11.93 2.40 -22.63
CA GLU A 427 13.24 1.95 -22.14
C GLU A 427 14.39 2.33 -23.09
N SER A 428 14.20 2.17 -24.41
CA SER A 428 15.21 2.55 -25.41
C SER A 428 15.50 4.05 -25.41
N LYS A 429 14.48 4.89 -25.17
CA LYS A 429 14.69 6.35 -25.04
C LYS A 429 15.48 6.71 -23.78
N ILE A 430 15.30 5.97 -22.69
CA ILE A 430 15.98 6.23 -21.42
C ILE A 430 17.44 5.75 -21.48
N LYS A 431 17.69 4.57 -22.05
CA LYS A 431 19.01 3.91 -22.06
C LYS A 431 19.84 4.19 -23.34
N GLY A 432 19.28 4.92 -24.30
CA GLY A 432 19.88 5.12 -25.63
C GLY A 432 19.78 3.88 -26.53
N ASP A 433 20.23 3.99 -27.79
CA ASP A 433 20.17 2.94 -28.85
C ASP A 433 20.97 1.64 -28.54
N SER A 434 21.39 1.43 -27.30
CA SER A 434 22.20 0.30 -26.85
C SER A 434 21.41 -0.97 -26.51
N MET A 435 20.07 -0.98 -26.64
CA MET A 435 19.24 -2.15 -26.37
C MET A 435 18.63 -2.73 -27.65
N PRO A 436 18.83 -4.03 -27.97
CA PRO A 436 18.25 -4.63 -29.16
C PRO A 436 16.75 -4.85 -28.98
N VAL A 437 15.97 -4.42 -29.98
CA VAL A 437 14.52 -4.66 -30.18
C VAL A 437 14.13 -6.16 -30.03
N ALA A 438 15.10 -7.06 -30.06
CA ALA A 438 14.93 -8.49 -29.80
C ALA A 438 14.36 -8.84 -28.40
N SER A 439 14.35 -7.93 -27.42
CA SER A 439 13.84 -8.24 -26.07
C SER A 439 12.31 -8.29 -25.95
N SER A 440 11.56 -7.61 -26.83
CA SER A 440 10.09 -7.55 -26.74
C SER A 440 9.43 -8.86 -27.18
N GLU A 441 9.84 -9.40 -28.34
CA GLU A 441 9.29 -10.66 -28.86
C GLU A 441 9.59 -11.85 -27.93
N ASN A 442 10.76 -11.85 -27.29
CA ASN A 442 11.21 -12.91 -26.39
C ASN A 442 10.36 -13.05 -25.13
N ARG A 443 9.87 -11.94 -24.58
CA ARG A 443 9.02 -11.93 -23.38
C ARG A 443 7.62 -12.42 -23.72
N THR A 444 7.02 -11.90 -24.79
CA THR A 444 5.69 -12.29 -25.23
C THR A 444 5.62 -13.80 -25.54
N VAL A 445 6.66 -14.37 -26.18
CA VAL A 445 6.70 -15.81 -26.50
C VAL A 445 6.78 -16.68 -25.24
N LEU A 446 7.56 -16.28 -24.23
CA LEU A 446 7.62 -17.02 -22.96
C LEU A 446 6.28 -16.96 -22.20
N GLU A 447 5.62 -15.79 -22.17
CA GLU A 447 4.31 -15.66 -21.54
C GLU A 447 3.24 -16.50 -22.26
N LYS A 448 3.27 -16.55 -23.60
CA LYS A 448 2.46 -17.50 -24.39
C LYS A 448 2.76 -18.95 -23.99
N ALA A 449 4.03 -19.31 -23.78
CA ALA A 449 4.40 -20.65 -23.31
C ALA A 449 3.81 -20.95 -21.93
N LYS A 450 3.91 -20.03 -20.97
CA LYS A 450 3.34 -20.19 -19.62
C LYS A 450 1.83 -20.41 -19.68
N ILE A 451 1.12 -19.63 -20.50
CA ILE A 451 -0.33 -19.80 -20.71
C ILE A 451 -0.65 -21.15 -21.35
N ALA A 452 0.10 -21.58 -22.37
CA ALA A 452 -0.08 -22.90 -22.99
C ALA A 452 0.10 -24.04 -21.97
N LYS A 453 1.08 -23.92 -21.06
CA LYS A 453 1.27 -24.86 -19.94
C LYS A 453 0.03 -24.91 -19.04
N PHE A 454 -0.51 -23.75 -18.67
CA PHE A 454 -1.71 -23.66 -17.83
C PHE A 454 -2.95 -24.25 -18.51
N LEU A 455 -3.12 -24.03 -19.80
CA LEU A 455 -4.21 -24.60 -20.61
C LEU A 455 -3.99 -26.08 -20.96
N ASN A 456 -2.97 -26.71 -20.40
CA ASN A 456 -2.58 -28.10 -20.65
C ASN A 456 -2.30 -28.41 -22.15
N LYS A 457 -1.89 -27.41 -22.93
CA LYS A 457 -1.49 -27.52 -24.34
C LYS A 457 0.00 -27.85 -24.40
N ARG A 458 0.33 -29.12 -24.11
CA ARG A 458 1.70 -29.57 -23.87
C ARG A 458 2.66 -29.35 -25.04
N ASP A 459 2.22 -29.64 -26.26
CA ASP A 459 3.07 -29.52 -27.45
C ASP A 459 3.36 -28.05 -27.77
N GLU A 460 2.33 -27.21 -27.73
CA GLU A 460 2.44 -25.76 -27.90
C GLU A 460 3.36 -25.13 -26.83
N TYR A 461 3.25 -25.56 -25.57
CA TYR A 461 4.15 -25.12 -24.50
C TYR A 461 5.62 -25.41 -24.81
N ILE A 462 5.92 -26.63 -25.29
CA ILE A 462 7.31 -27.03 -25.59
C ILE A 462 7.84 -26.27 -26.79
N ASP A 463 7.04 -26.10 -27.84
CA ASP A 463 7.44 -25.36 -29.04
C ASP A 463 7.71 -23.88 -28.74
N LEU A 464 6.87 -23.24 -27.93
CA LEU A 464 7.05 -21.86 -27.50
C LEU A 464 8.25 -21.70 -26.56
N LEU A 465 8.48 -22.64 -25.63
CA LEU A 465 9.69 -22.63 -24.81
C LEU A 465 10.95 -22.74 -25.64
N LYS A 466 10.96 -23.63 -26.64
CA LYS A 466 12.08 -23.80 -27.55
C LYS A 466 12.34 -22.53 -28.35
N LEU A 467 11.28 -21.87 -28.83
CA LEU A 467 11.38 -20.60 -29.53
C LEU A 467 11.96 -19.50 -28.63
N ALA A 468 11.41 -19.30 -27.43
CA ALA A 468 11.91 -18.31 -26.48
C ALA A 468 13.36 -18.59 -26.04
N ALA A 469 13.72 -19.86 -25.82
CA ALA A 469 15.08 -20.27 -25.49
C ALA A 469 16.06 -19.99 -26.65
N SER A 470 15.64 -20.22 -27.90
CA SER A 470 16.45 -19.92 -29.09
C SER A 470 16.71 -18.42 -29.27
N GLN A 471 15.83 -17.58 -28.74
CA GLN A 471 16.00 -16.13 -28.72
C GLN A 471 16.79 -15.62 -27.49
N SER A 472 17.37 -16.54 -26.72
CA SER A 472 18.17 -16.25 -25.53
C SER A 472 17.41 -15.77 -24.28
N ASN A 473 16.14 -16.14 -24.12
CA ASN A 473 15.41 -15.88 -22.86
C ASN A 473 15.90 -16.84 -21.75
N SER A 474 16.45 -16.28 -20.66
CA SER A 474 17.06 -17.05 -19.57
C SER A 474 16.08 -18.01 -18.87
N GLU A 475 14.87 -17.58 -18.56
CA GLU A 475 13.86 -18.43 -17.92
C GLU A 475 13.43 -19.56 -18.89
N ALA A 476 13.23 -19.24 -20.17
CA ALA A 476 12.87 -20.24 -21.18
C ALA A 476 13.98 -21.29 -21.37
N MET A 477 15.24 -20.86 -21.39
CA MET A 477 16.39 -21.77 -21.46
C MET A 477 16.39 -22.75 -20.28
N TYR A 478 16.20 -22.25 -19.05
CA TYR A 478 16.12 -23.10 -17.86
C TYR A 478 14.95 -24.09 -17.95
N LEU A 479 13.73 -23.60 -18.22
CA LEU A 479 12.54 -24.44 -18.27
C LEU A 479 12.63 -25.50 -19.38
N TYR A 480 13.18 -25.15 -20.54
CA TYR A 480 13.40 -26.10 -21.63
C TYR A 480 14.51 -27.11 -21.29
N GLY A 481 15.60 -26.67 -20.65
CA GLY A 481 16.65 -27.56 -20.14
C GLY A 481 16.10 -28.58 -19.13
N ILE A 482 15.31 -28.14 -18.15
CA ILE A 482 14.64 -29.03 -17.20
C ILE A 482 13.69 -30.01 -17.90
N HIS A 483 12.94 -29.55 -18.91
CA HIS A 483 12.08 -30.42 -19.69
C HIS A 483 12.88 -31.54 -20.40
N LEU A 484 14.01 -31.19 -21.02
CA LEU A 484 14.89 -32.15 -21.71
C LEU A 484 15.53 -33.16 -20.75
N LEU A 485 15.89 -32.74 -19.52
CA LEU A 485 16.41 -33.64 -18.48
C LEU A 485 15.34 -34.61 -17.95
N ASN A 486 14.09 -34.14 -17.82
CA ASN A 486 12.98 -34.92 -17.28
C ASN A 486 12.26 -35.79 -18.33
N SER A 487 12.60 -35.65 -19.62
CA SER A 487 12.00 -36.47 -20.67
C SER A 487 12.49 -37.92 -20.59
N ARG A 488 11.55 -38.88 -20.56
CA ARG A 488 11.83 -40.33 -20.43
C ARG A 488 12.65 -40.90 -21.59
N THR A 489 12.81 -40.16 -22.68
CA THR A 489 13.56 -40.55 -23.89
C THR A 489 14.83 -39.71 -24.11
N SER A 490 15.35 -39.05 -23.06
CA SER A 490 16.48 -38.12 -23.18
C SER A 490 17.74 -38.82 -23.71
N HIS A 491 18.11 -38.54 -24.96
CA HIS A 491 19.35 -39.03 -25.56
C HIS A 491 20.55 -38.22 -25.03
N ALA A 492 21.77 -38.75 -25.15
CA ALA A 492 22.98 -38.05 -24.68
C ALA A 492 23.12 -36.62 -25.23
N LYS A 493 22.63 -36.39 -26.46
CA LYS A 493 22.58 -35.06 -27.10
C LYS A 493 21.60 -34.10 -26.41
N ASP A 494 20.46 -34.58 -25.92
CA ASP A 494 19.45 -33.77 -25.23
C ASP A 494 19.93 -33.37 -23.83
N LYS A 495 20.67 -34.27 -23.16
CA LYS A 495 21.34 -33.94 -21.88
C LYS A 495 22.40 -32.86 -22.06
N THR A 496 23.24 -32.97 -23.08
CA THR A 496 24.27 -31.96 -23.40
C THR A 496 23.61 -30.61 -23.74
N LEU A 497 22.53 -30.63 -24.53
CA LEU A 497 21.77 -29.42 -24.84
C LEU A 497 21.15 -28.80 -23.58
N ALA A 498 20.59 -29.63 -22.69
CA ALA A 498 20.01 -29.18 -21.43
C ALA A 498 21.05 -28.53 -20.50
N GLU A 499 22.22 -29.14 -20.35
CA GLU A 499 23.34 -28.59 -19.57
C GLU A 499 23.80 -27.24 -20.13
N ASN A 500 23.91 -27.11 -21.46
CA ASN A 500 24.25 -25.86 -22.12
C ASN A 500 23.19 -24.77 -21.90
N LEU A 501 21.91 -25.13 -21.98
CA LEU A 501 20.81 -24.19 -21.76
C LEU A 501 20.75 -23.72 -20.30
N ILE A 502 20.93 -24.63 -19.33
CA ILE A 502 20.96 -24.28 -17.90
C ILE A 502 22.18 -23.41 -17.60
N SER A 503 23.34 -23.71 -18.19
CA SER A 503 24.56 -22.91 -18.02
C SER A 503 24.40 -21.50 -18.61
N GLY A 504 23.86 -21.39 -19.84
CA GLY A 504 23.56 -20.08 -20.45
C GLY A 504 22.51 -19.28 -19.68
N SER A 505 21.51 -19.94 -19.10
CA SER A 505 20.53 -19.31 -18.20
C SER A 505 21.18 -18.78 -16.92
N ALA A 506 22.11 -19.54 -16.33
CA ALA A 506 22.86 -19.14 -15.15
C ALA A 506 23.84 -17.99 -15.43
N GLU A 507 24.51 -17.98 -16.59
CA GLU A 507 25.36 -16.87 -17.06
C GLU A 507 24.57 -15.58 -17.18
N ASN A 508 23.32 -15.67 -17.62
CA ASN A 508 22.40 -14.54 -17.69
C ASN A 508 21.76 -14.18 -16.34
N GLY A 509 22.19 -14.81 -15.24
CA GLY A 509 21.79 -14.45 -13.86
C GLY A 509 20.44 -14.99 -13.40
N PHE A 510 19.86 -16.00 -14.06
CA PHE A 510 18.59 -16.58 -13.60
C PHE A 510 18.81 -17.45 -12.35
N LEU A 511 18.35 -16.98 -11.20
CA LEU A 511 18.61 -17.57 -9.86
C LEU A 511 18.39 -19.10 -9.79
N PRO A 512 17.26 -19.67 -10.23
CA PRO A 512 17.06 -21.13 -10.20
C PRO A 512 18.10 -21.90 -11.02
N ALA A 513 18.55 -21.34 -12.15
CA ALA A 513 19.60 -21.94 -12.96
C ALA A 513 20.98 -21.83 -12.29
N VAL A 514 21.27 -20.69 -11.63
CA VAL A 514 22.53 -20.50 -10.87
C VAL A 514 22.63 -21.49 -9.71
N GLU A 515 21.55 -21.68 -8.95
CA GLU A 515 21.51 -22.64 -7.85
C GLU A 515 21.69 -24.08 -8.35
N LEU A 516 20.99 -24.43 -9.44
CA LEU A 516 21.10 -25.75 -10.04
C LEU A 516 22.50 -26.01 -10.61
N ALA A 517 23.07 -25.04 -11.33
CA ALA A 517 24.41 -25.12 -11.88
C ALA A 517 25.47 -25.29 -10.79
N LYS A 518 25.35 -24.53 -9.68
CA LYS A 518 26.22 -24.69 -8.50
C LYS A 518 26.08 -26.06 -7.86
N LYS A 519 24.84 -26.55 -7.67
CA LYS A 519 24.55 -27.83 -7.03
C LYS A 519 25.13 -29.01 -7.82
N PHE A 520 25.13 -28.94 -9.13
CA PHE A 520 25.57 -30.03 -10.02
C PHE A 520 26.93 -29.81 -10.68
N GLY A 521 27.65 -28.74 -10.32
CA GLY A 521 29.00 -28.47 -10.84
C GLY A 521 29.05 -28.22 -12.35
N LEU A 522 27.99 -27.64 -12.93
CA LEU A 522 27.98 -27.27 -14.35
C LEU A 522 28.99 -26.15 -14.58
N ILE A 523 30.03 -26.41 -15.38
CA ILE A 523 31.11 -25.45 -15.63
C ILE A 523 30.56 -24.30 -16.50
N VAL A 524 30.49 -23.11 -15.92
CA VAL A 524 30.30 -21.84 -16.62
C VAL A 524 31.56 -21.55 -17.45
N LYS A 525 31.64 -22.11 -18.66
CA LYS A 525 32.75 -21.83 -19.57
C LYS A 525 32.44 -20.56 -20.35
N ALA A 526 33.09 -19.46 -19.95
CA ALA A 526 33.32 -18.35 -20.86
C ALA A 526 33.91 -18.91 -22.17
N GLU A 527 33.30 -18.53 -23.29
CA GLU A 527 33.71 -18.86 -24.66
C GLU A 527 33.31 -20.25 -25.22
N GLN A 528 32.00 -20.47 -25.39
CA GLN A 528 31.51 -21.04 -26.66
C GLN A 528 30.25 -20.29 -27.08
N LYS A 529 30.42 -19.27 -27.94
CA LYS A 529 29.29 -18.73 -28.72
C LYS A 529 28.57 -19.92 -29.36
N LEU A 530 27.28 -20.07 -29.06
CA LEU A 530 26.40 -21.02 -29.75
C LEU A 530 26.70 -20.92 -31.25
N ASN A 531 27.08 -22.06 -31.83
CA ASN A 531 27.60 -22.14 -33.17
C ASN A 531 26.57 -21.54 -34.14
N ALA A 532 26.82 -20.34 -34.66
CA ALA A 532 25.87 -19.56 -35.48
C ALA A 532 25.34 -20.35 -36.69
N LYS A 533 26.06 -21.40 -37.08
CA LYS A 533 25.69 -22.36 -38.12
C LYS A 533 24.51 -23.27 -37.71
N GLN A 534 24.47 -23.75 -36.46
CA GLN A 534 23.37 -24.56 -35.94
C GLN A 534 22.10 -23.71 -35.70
N LEU A 535 22.27 -22.48 -35.19
CA LEU A 535 21.17 -21.52 -35.04
C LEU A 535 20.61 -21.09 -36.41
N GLY A 536 21.49 -20.82 -37.39
CA GLY A 536 21.10 -20.47 -38.75
C GLY A 536 20.39 -21.59 -39.51
N GLU A 537 20.75 -22.85 -39.28
CA GLU A 537 20.04 -24.02 -39.83
C GLU A 537 18.68 -24.24 -39.18
N LEU A 538 18.54 -24.00 -37.87
CA LEU A 538 17.27 -24.03 -37.14
C LEU A 538 16.33 -22.89 -37.57
N GLN A 539 16.85 -21.67 -37.71
CA GLN A 539 16.09 -20.51 -38.21
C GLN A 539 15.65 -20.70 -39.67
N LYS A 540 16.51 -21.30 -40.51
CA LYS A 540 16.15 -21.64 -41.91
C LYS A 540 15.09 -22.75 -41.98
N ARG A 541 15.19 -23.79 -41.13
CA ARG A 541 14.13 -24.81 -41.02
C ARG A 541 12.83 -24.20 -40.54
N PHE A 542 12.85 -23.31 -39.54
CA PHE A 542 11.66 -22.64 -39.03
C PHE A 542 11.08 -21.61 -40.00
N ASN A 543 11.88 -20.93 -40.83
CA ASN A 543 11.36 -20.07 -41.90
C ASN A 543 10.71 -20.90 -43.02
N ALA A 544 11.21 -22.10 -43.29
CA ALA A 544 10.59 -23.06 -44.22
C ALA A 544 9.31 -23.70 -43.64
N GLU A 545 9.25 -23.95 -42.33
CA GLU A 545 8.08 -24.48 -41.61
C GLU A 545 7.03 -23.39 -41.32
N GLY A 546 7.45 -22.17 -41.01
CA GLY A 546 6.62 -21.00 -40.73
C GLY A 546 5.90 -20.47 -41.98
N GLN A 547 6.45 -20.71 -43.18
CA GLN A 547 5.71 -20.54 -44.43
C GLN A 547 4.63 -21.61 -44.65
N ARG A 548 4.70 -22.77 -43.97
CA ARG A 548 3.60 -23.74 -43.93
C ARG A 548 2.54 -23.37 -42.88
N ILE A 549 2.92 -22.73 -41.78
CA ILE A 549 2.01 -22.35 -40.67
C ILE A 549 1.20 -21.07 -40.97
N LYS A 550 1.64 -20.21 -41.89
CA LYS A 550 0.84 -19.05 -42.38
C LYS A 550 -0.38 -19.41 -43.26
N LYS A 551 -0.66 -20.70 -43.49
CA LYS A 551 -1.94 -21.16 -44.04
C LYS A 551 -2.51 -22.25 -43.16
N ALA A 552 -3.12 -21.84 -42.05
CA ALA A 552 -3.99 -22.71 -41.27
C ALA A 552 -5.07 -23.33 -42.19
N PRO A 553 -5.43 -24.61 -42.04
CA PRO A 553 -6.45 -25.28 -42.87
C PRO A 553 -7.88 -24.77 -42.66
N SER A 554 -8.12 -23.84 -41.72
CA SER A 554 -9.45 -23.40 -41.32
C SER A 554 -10.15 -22.46 -42.32
N GLU A 555 -9.40 -21.79 -43.20
CA GLU A 555 -9.99 -20.93 -44.24
C GLU A 555 -10.29 -21.68 -45.55
N ARG A 556 -9.62 -22.81 -45.84
CA ARG A 556 -9.80 -23.55 -47.10
C ARG A 556 -11.06 -24.41 -47.17
N VAL A 557 -11.69 -24.71 -46.04
CA VAL A 557 -12.97 -25.47 -46.00
C VAL A 557 -14.17 -24.52 -46.02
N LYS A 558 -14.02 -23.26 -45.56
CA LYS A 558 -15.11 -22.27 -45.54
C LYS A 558 -15.45 -21.71 -46.92
N SER A 559 -14.56 -21.82 -47.90
CA SER A 559 -14.82 -21.39 -49.28
C SER A 559 -15.33 -22.50 -50.21
N ILE A 560 -15.67 -23.68 -49.69
CA ILE A 560 -16.33 -24.71 -50.48
C ILE A 560 -17.75 -24.20 -50.76
N SER A 561 -17.97 -23.81 -52.01
CA SER A 561 -19.25 -23.36 -52.55
C SER A 561 -20.38 -24.31 -52.12
N LYS A 562 -21.28 -23.80 -51.28
CA LYS A 562 -22.47 -24.51 -50.74
C LYS A 562 -23.46 -25.05 -51.79
N ASN A 563 -23.11 -25.05 -53.09
CA ASN A 563 -24.03 -25.31 -54.20
C ASN A 563 -23.69 -26.53 -55.07
N ILE A 564 -22.65 -27.33 -54.78
CA ILE A 564 -22.25 -28.46 -55.66
C ILE A 564 -22.55 -29.84 -55.06
N LEU A 565 -22.48 -30.00 -53.73
CA LEU A 565 -22.82 -31.26 -53.06
C LEU A 565 -24.33 -31.37 -52.77
N SER A 566 -24.88 -32.58 -52.80
CA SER A 566 -26.27 -32.82 -52.39
C SER A 566 -26.54 -32.32 -50.96
N LYS A 567 -27.76 -31.83 -50.68
CA LYS A 567 -28.15 -31.32 -49.35
C LYS A 567 -27.98 -32.37 -48.25
N GLU A 568 -28.05 -33.66 -48.60
CA GLU A 568 -27.86 -34.77 -47.67
C GLU A 568 -26.39 -34.98 -47.27
N ILE A 569 -25.44 -34.82 -48.21
CA ILE A 569 -24.01 -34.88 -47.88
C ILE A 569 -23.62 -33.66 -47.04
N GLN A 570 -24.14 -32.48 -47.38
CA GLN A 570 -23.83 -31.24 -46.65
C GLN A 570 -24.26 -31.31 -45.17
N SER A 571 -25.40 -31.93 -44.86
CA SER A 571 -25.88 -32.05 -43.47
C SER A 571 -25.08 -33.05 -42.64
N LYS A 572 -24.40 -34.00 -43.28
CA LYS A 572 -23.53 -34.99 -42.62
C LYS A 572 -22.09 -34.50 -42.44
N THR A 573 -21.65 -33.50 -43.22
CA THR A 573 -20.32 -32.90 -43.11
C THR A 573 -20.20 -31.90 -41.95
N ARG A 574 -19.12 -31.99 -41.18
CA ARG A 574 -18.82 -31.05 -40.08
C ARG A 574 -17.88 -29.96 -40.56
N SER A 575 -18.26 -28.69 -40.39
CA SER A 575 -17.48 -27.54 -40.86
C SER A 575 -16.22 -27.25 -40.02
N ASP A 576 -16.16 -27.74 -38.78
CA ASP A 576 -15.22 -27.23 -37.76
C ASP A 576 -14.39 -28.34 -37.08
N GLY A 577 -14.42 -29.57 -37.61
CA GLY A 577 -13.78 -30.75 -36.99
C GLY A 577 -12.56 -31.27 -37.76
N ASN A 578 -11.61 -31.88 -37.04
CA ASN A 578 -10.44 -32.57 -37.62
C ASN A 578 -10.79 -33.75 -38.55
N ARG A 579 -12.07 -34.16 -38.61
CA ARG A 579 -12.61 -35.20 -39.50
C ARG A 579 -13.95 -34.76 -40.11
N PRO A 580 -13.93 -33.90 -41.14
CA PRO A 580 -15.15 -33.28 -41.67
C PRO A 580 -16.10 -34.28 -42.36
N TYR A 581 -15.58 -35.41 -42.85
CA TYR A 581 -16.33 -36.42 -43.61
C TYR A 581 -16.65 -37.69 -42.82
N PHE A 582 -16.51 -37.67 -41.49
CA PHE A 582 -16.68 -38.85 -40.64
C PHE A 582 -18.05 -39.54 -40.78
N ASN A 583 -19.11 -38.78 -41.01
CA ASN A 583 -20.46 -39.33 -41.10
C ASN A 583 -20.86 -39.78 -42.51
N LEU A 584 -19.97 -39.65 -43.51
CA LEU A 584 -20.25 -40.06 -44.88
C LEU A 584 -20.02 -41.56 -45.07
N SER A 585 -20.91 -42.18 -45.84
CA SER A 585 -20.74 -43.53 -46.38
C SER A 585 -19.68 -43.53 -47.50
N ILE A 586 -19.21 -44.72 -47.89
CA ILE A 586 -18.21 -44.84 -48.95
C ILE A 586 -18.73 -44.29 -50.29
N ALA A 587 -20.02 -44.49 -50.60
CA ALA A 587 -20.63 -43.95 -51.81
C ALA A 587 -20.66 -42.41 -51.81
N GLU A 588 -20.97 -41.81 -50.66
CA GLU A 588 -20.95 -40.34 -50.50
C GLU A 588 -19.51 -39.79 -50.56
N LEU A 589 -18.50 -40.53 -50.08
CA LEU A 589 -17.10 -40.16 -50.21
C LEU A 589 -16.61 -40.23 -51.68
N GLU A 590 -17.09 -41.20 -52.46
CA GLU A 590 -16.83 -41.28 -53.91
C GLU A 590 -17.44 -40.08 -54.66
N GLU A 591 -18.66 -39.66 -54.28
CA GLU A 591 -19.31 -38.46 -54.83
C GLU A 591 -18.47 -37.21 -54.52
N VAL A 592 -18.02 -37.05 -53.27
CA VAL A 592 -17.15 -35.93 -52.87
C VAL A 592 -15.81 -35.99 -53.63
N ALA A 593 -15.20 -37.16 -53.78
CA ALA A 593 -13.96 -37.34 -54.54
C ALA A 593 -14.13 -36.99 -56.04
N THR A 594 -15.29 -37.29 -56.61
CA THR A 594 -15.60 -36.99 -58.02
C THR A 594 -15.80 -35.49 -58.21
N VAL A 595 -16.62 -34.88 -57.34
CA VAL A 595 -16.94 -33.44 -57.38
C VAL A 595 -15.70 -32.58 -57.17
N TYR A 596 -14.74 -33.04 -56.35
CA TYR A 596 -13.52 -32.29 -56.03
C TYR A 596 -12.25 -32.95 -56.54
N SER A 597 -12.33 -33.65 -57.68
CA SER A 597 -11.21 -34.38 -58.28
C SER A 597 -9.98 -33.51 -58.57
N GLU A 598 -10.15 -32.20 -58.77
CA GLU A 598 -9.06 -31.23 -58.99
C GLU A 598 -8.48 -30.65 -57.68
N SER A 599 -9.09 -30.91 -56.53
CA SER A 599 -8.66 -30.35 -55.24
C SER A 599 -7.73 -31.30 -54.50
N VAL A 600 -6.42 -31.07 -54.65
CA VAL A 600 -5.37 -31.79 -53.90
C VAL A 600 -5.59 -31.70 -52.38
N GLY A 601 -6.15 -30.58 -51.89
CA GLY A 601 -6.46 -30.40 -50.48
C GLY A 601 -7.56 -31.34 -49.99
N ILE A 602 -8.65 -31.46 -50.74
CA ILE A 602 -9.78 -32.34 -50.39
C ILE A 602 -9.37 -33.80 -50.53
N SER A 603 -8.61 -34.15 -51.57
CA SER A 603 -8.09 -35.50 -51.78
C SER A 603 -7.24 -36.01 -50.61
N LYS A 604 -6.40 -35.14 -50.02
CA LYS A 604 -5.63 -35.46 -48.81
C LYS A 604 -6.52 -35.69 -47.58
N VAL A 605 -7.57 -34.91 -47.41
CA VAL A 605 -8.52 -35.07 -46.29
C VAL A 605 -9.34 -36.35 -46.45
N LEU A 606 -9.77 -36.68 -47.68
CA LEU A 606 -10.47 -37.93 -47.98
C LEU A 606 -9.56 -39.15 -47.78
N LEU A 607 -8.27 -39.08 -48.18
CA LEU A 607 -7.31 -40.16 -47.90
C LEU A 607 -7.12 -40.41 -46.40
N ALA A 608 -6.99 -39.34 -45.61
CA ALA A 608 -6.90 -39.45 -44.17
C ALA A 608 -8.17 -40.11 -43.59
N GLU A 609 -9.35 -39.71 -44.07
CA GLU A 609 -10.62 -40.30 -43.63
C GLU A 609 -10.75 -41.79 -44.01
N LEU A 610 -10.36 -42.17 -45.23
CA LEU A 610 -10.40 -43.56 -45.69
C LEU A 610 -9.39 -44.46 -44.96
N SER A 611 -8.27 -43.91 -44.49
CA SER A 611 -7.30 -44.66 -43.68
C SER A 611 -7.86 -45.16 -42.34
N HIS A 612 -8.96 -44.55 -41.88
CA HIS A 612 -9.68 -44.93 -40.68
C HIS A 612 -10.87 -45.88 -40.94
N ARG A 613 -11.11 -46.28 -42.20
CA ARG A 613 -12.19 -47.20 -42.58
C ARG A 613 -11.68 -48.63 -42.68
N LYS A 614 -12.60 -49.59 -42.53
CA LYS A 614 -12.30 -51.01 -42.75
C LYS A 614 -11.87 -51.21 -44.21
N SER A 615 -10.71 -51.84 -44.42
CA SER A 615 -10.21 -52.16 -45.76
C SER A 615 -11.21 -53.06 -46.48
N THR A 616 -11.74 -52.55 -47.58
CA THR A 616 -12.59 -53.28 -48.52
C THR A 616 -12.08 -52.95 -49.91
N THR A 617 -12.32 -53.82 -50.89
CA THR A 617 -11.89 -53.60 -52.28
C THR A 617 -12.32 -52.22 -52.81
N ARG A 618 -13.50 -51.74 -52.38
CA ARG A 618 -14.05 -50.42 -52.73
C ARG A 618 -13.30 -49.24 -52.08
N VAL A 619 -12.89 -49.39 -50.82
CA VAL A 619 -12.07 -48.39 -50.11
C VAL A 619 -10.66 -48.33 -50.72
N GLU A 620 -10.07 -49.48 -51.02
CA GLU A 620 -8.73 -49.57 -51.62
C GLU A 620 -8.70 -48.97 -53.03
N SER A 621 -9.73 -49.23 -53.86
CA SER A 621 -9.84 -48.60 -55.18
C SER A 621 -9.96 -47.08 -55.08
N LEU A 622 -10.73 -46.56 -54.13
CA LEU A 622 -10.89 -45.13 -53.95
C LEU A 622 -9.59 -44.47 -53.43
N ILE A 623 -8.85 -45.14 -52.54
CA ILE A 623 -7.53 -44.70 -52.09
C ILE A 623 -6.56 -44.59 -53.27
N GLU A 624 -6.53 -45.58 -54.16
CA GLU A 624 -5.65 -45.54 -55.34
C GLU A 624 -6.03 -44.42 -56.32
N VAL A 625 -7.32 -44.14 -56.50
CA VAL A 625 -7.78 -42.99 -57.31
C VAL A 625 -7.32 -41.67 -56.69
N LEU A 626 -7.53 -41.48 -55.38
CA LEU A 626 -7.15 -40.26 -54.67
C LEU A 626 -5.63 -40.04 -54.62
N LYS A 627 -4.84 -41.12 -54.50
CA LYS A 627 -3.38 -41.04 -54.59
C LYS A 627 -2.89 -40.58 -55.96
N LYS A 628 -3.58 -40.96 -57.04
CA LYS A 628 -3.24 -40.50 -58.40
C LYS A 628 -3.60 -39.03 -58.64
N GLN A 629 -4.51 -38.47 -57.84
CA GLN A 629 -4.95 -37.07 -57.91
C GLN A 629 -4.06 -36.11 -57.10
N ILE A 630 -3.15 -36.63 -56.26
CA ILE A 630 -2.20 -35.87 -55.43
C ILE A 630 -0.82 -35.93 -56.07
#